data_AF-A0A9E2UEA5-F1
#
_entry.id   AF-A0A9E2UEA5-F1
#
_cell.length_a   1.000
_cell.length_b   1.000
_cell.length_c   1.000
_cell.angle_alpha   90.00
_cell.angle_beta   90.00
_cell.angle_gamma   90.00
#
_symmetry.space_group_name_H-M   'P 1'
#
loop_
_entity.id
_entity.type
_entity.pdbx_description
1 polymer ?
#
loop_
_entity_poly.entity_id
_entity_poly.type
_entity_poly.pdbx_seq_one_letter_code
_entity_poly.pdbx_strand_id
1 'polypeptide(L)' 'MGCGYGLSTVIMAKAFPNSQFIGYDFHPSSIEHARAHAREHGVAICCEATAMVS' A
#
# COMPACT_ATOMS: atom_id res chain seq x y z
N MET A 1 7.96 2.06 -8.02
CA MET A 1 7.07 1.46 -9.02
C MET A 1 5.67 1.50 -8.42
N GLY A 2 4.72 2.19 -9.07
CA GLY A 2 3.43 2.57 -8.49
C GLY A 2 2.69 1.40 -7.85
N CYS A 3 2.37 1.51 -6.55
CA CYS A 3 1.59 0.48 -5.86
C CYS A 3 0.13 0.43 -6.30
N GLY A 4 -0.32 1.43 -7.08
CA GLY A 4 -1.70 1.54 -7.55
C GLY A 4 -2.67 1.53 -6.37
N TYR A 5 -3.78 0.80 -6.50
CA TYR A 5 -4.78 0.65 -5.44
C TYR A 5 -4.31 -0.25 -4.27
N GLY A 6 -3.06 -0.68 -4.22
CA GLY A 6 -2.50 -1.47 -3.10
C GLY A 6 -3.04 -2.91 -2.98
N LEU A 7 -3.83 -3.39 -3.95
CA LEU A 7 -4.43 -4.74 -3.93
C LEU A 7 -3.40 -5.87 -3.88
N SER A 8 -2.33 -5.77 -4.67
CA SER A 8 -1.22 -6.73 -4.66
C SER A 8 -0.51 -6.74 -3.30
N THR A 9 -0.32 -5.55 -2.70
CA THR A 9 0.28 -5.37 -1.38
C THR A 9 -0.59 -5.99 -0.28
N VAL A 10 -1.91 -5.86 -0.37
CA VAL A 10 -2.85 -6.47 0.59
C VAL A 10 -2.84 -7.99 0.49
N ILE A 11 -2.82 -8.57 -0.72
CA ILE A 11 -2.74 -10.03 -0.90
C ILE A 11 -1.45 -10.57 -0.28
N MET A 12 -0.33 -9.89 -0.52
CA MET A 12 0.96 -10.28 0.06
C MET A 12 1.00 -10.11 1.58
N ALA A 13 0.41 -9.02 2.12
CA ALA A 13 0.32 -8.80 3.56
C ALA A 13 -0.55 -9.85 4.27
N LYS A 14 -1.58 -10.38 3.61
CA LYS A 14 -2.34 -11.54 4.12
C LYS A 14 -1.54 -12.83 4.10
N ALA A 15 -0.79 -13.07 3.03
CA ALA A 15 0.00 -14.29 2.87
C ALA A 15 1.23 -14.34 3.80
N PHE A 16 1.79 -13.16 4.13
CA PHE A 16 2.98 -13.02 4.95
C PHE A 16 2.74 -12.02 6.10
N PRO A 17 1.97 -12.39 7.13
CA PRO A 17 1.57 -11.47 8.20
C PRO A 17 2.75 -10.99 9.08
N ASN A 18 3.88 -11.69 9.05
CA ASN A 18 5.11 -11.29 9.74
C ASN A 18 6.03 -10.41 8.88
N SER A 19 5.63 -10.06 7.67
CA SER A 19 6.40 -9.22 6.75
C SER A 19 5.79 -7.82 6.63
N GLN A 20 6.65 -6.82 6.45
CA GLN A 20 6.22 -5.45 6.19
C GLN A 20 6.28 -5.15 4.70
N PHE A 21 5.20 -4.59 4.17
CA PHE A 21 5.12 -4.20 2.77
C PHE A 21 5.03 -2.68 2.65
N ILE A 22 5.99 -2.10 1.93
CA ILE A 22 6.06 -0.67 1.67
C ILE A 22 5.76 -0.44 0.18
N GLY A 23 4.72 0.36 -0.08
CA GLY A 23 4.29 0.74 -1.41
C GLY A 23 4.50 2.23 -1.64
N TYR A 24 4.88 2.59 -2.86
CA TYR A 24 5.11 3.97 -3.25
C TYR A 24 4.23 4.32 -4.44
N ASP A 25 3.44 5.38 -4.33
CA ASP A 25 2.64 5.91 -5.43
C ASP A 25 2.81 7.43 -5.54
N PHE A 26 2.46 8.00 -6.69
CA PHE A 26 2.48 9.45 -6.91
C PHE A 26 1.06 10.02 -6.89
N HIS A 27 0.04 9.16 -6.96
CA HIS A 27 -1.35 9.55 -7.05
C HIS A 27 -2.03 9.44 -5.67
N PRO A 28 -2.49 10.56 -5.08
CA PRO A 28 -3.06 10.55 -3.72
C PRO A 28 -4.27 9.63 -3.56
N SER A 29 -5.14 9.57 -4.57
CA SER A 29 -6.31 8.69 -4.58
C SER A 29 -5.93 7.20 -4.53
N SER A 30 -4.82 6.81 -5.17
CA SER A 30 -4.30 5.44 -5.10
C SER A 30 -3.91 5.06 -3.66
N ILE A 31 -3.30 5.99 -2.93
CA ILE A 31 -2.85 5.78 -1.54
C ILE A 31 -4.04 5.70 -0.59
N GLU A 32 -5.05 6.56 -0.76
CA GLU A 32 -6.28 6.49 0.03
C GLU A 32 -6.98 5.15 -0.14
N HIS A 33 -7.14 4.68 -1.38
CA HIS A 33 -7.74 3.38 -1.64
C HIS A 33 -6.88 2.23 -1.11
N ALA A 34 -5.55 2.29 -1.26
CA ALA A 34 -4.65 1.28 -0.70
C ALA A 34 -4.81 1.17 0.83
N ARG A 35 -4.86 2.31 1.54
CA ARG A 35 -5.10 2.36 2.98
C ARG A 35 -6.51 1.87 3.35
N ALA A 36 -7.52 2.17 2.54
CA ALA A 36 -8.88 1.68 2.75
C ALA A 36 -8.94 0.15 2.65
N HIS A 37 -8.37 -0.43 1.60
CA HIS A 37 -8.29 -1.89 1.43
C HIS A 37 -7.48 -2.56 2.54
N ALA A 38 -6.40 -1.93 2.99
CA ALA A 38 -5.61 -2.44 4.12
C ALA A 38 -6.46 -2.55 5.39
N ARG A 39 -7.24 -1.50 5.71
CA ARG A 39 -8.17 -1.50 6.85
C ARG A 39 -9.29 -2.53 6.69
N GLU A 40 -9.92 -2.58 5.53
CA GLU A 40 -11.00 -3.53 5.23
C GLU A 40 -10.55 -4.99 5.41
N HIS A 41 -9.28 -5.25 5.10
CA HIS A 41 -8.70 -6.58 5.17
C HIS A 41 -7.87 -6.85 6.43
N GLY A 42 -7.81 -5.91 7.37
CA GLY A 42 -7.10 -6.06 8.64
C GLY A 42 -5.58 -6.24 8.49
N VAL A 43 -4.99 -5.73 7.41
CA VAL A 43 -3.55 -5.81 7.14
C VAL A 43 -2.89 -4.44 7.28
N ALA A 44 -1.67 -4.42 7.81
CA ALA A 44 -0.87 -3.21 7.86
C ALA A 44 -0.04 -3.09 6.57
N ILE A 45 -0.29 -2.06 5.76
CA ILE A 45 0.56 -1.69 4.63
C ILE A 45 1.01 -0.24 4.80
N CYS A 46 2.28 0.04 4.52
CA CYS A 46 2.79 1.41 4.50
C CYS A 46 2.78 1.89 3.04
N CYS A 47 1.70 2.53 2.60
CA CYS A 47 1.68 3.21 1.30
C CYS A 47 2.00 4.70 1.49
N GLU A 48 3.09 5.14 0.86
CA GLU A 48 3.56 6.51 0.89
C GLU A 48 3.48 7.16 -0.49
N ALA A 49 3.21 8.47 -0.48
CA ALA A 49 3.34 9.28 -1.67
C ALA A 49 4.82 9.57 -1.87
N THR A 50 5.48 8.93 -2.83
CA THR A 50 6.83 9.37 -3.19
C THR A 50 6.69 10.65 -3.98
N ALA A 51 6.70 11.81 -3.35
CA ALA A 51 7.34 12.93 -4.02
C ALA A 51 8.81 12.52 -4.14
N MET A 52 9.30 12.33 -5.36
CA MET A 52 10.73 12.19 -5.62
C MET A 52 11.34 13.54 -5.24
N VAL A 53 11.65 13.74 -3.95
CA VAL A 53 12.37 14.93 -3.48
C VAL A 53 13.80 14.76 -3.97
N SER A 54 14.25 15.78 -4.71
CA SER A 54 15.56 15.91 -5.35
C SER A 54 16.72 15.71 -4.38
#